data_AF-A0A954FFD3-F1
#
_entry.id   AF-A0A954FFD3-F1
#
_cell.length_a   1.000
_cell.length_b   1.000
_cell.length_c   1.000
_cell.angle_alpha   90.00
_cell.angle_beta   90.00
_cell.angle_gamma   90.00
#
_symmetry.space_group_name_H-M   'P 1'
#
loop_
_entity.id
_entity.type
_entity.pdbx_description
1 polymer ?
#
loop_
_entity_poly.entity_id
_entity_poly.type
_entity_poly.pdbx_seq_one_letter_code
_entity_poly.pdbx_strand_id
1 'polypeptide(L)'
;FYEIDSVEGAWNTSRIEEPNLGYKPSFKGGYFPVSPTDTYHDLRGEMVREMMKVGIRVEAHHHEVATGGQCEIDMRFAPMLQMADQMMWYKYIIKNVAKRYNKTVTFMPKPIFEDNGSGMHVHCSLWKNERPLFPGEGYAGLSEMALHAIGGILRHAPAVLAFTNPTTNSYKRLVPGYEAP
;
A
#
# COMPACT_ATOMS: atom_id res chain seq x y z
N PHE A 1 -11.24 -20.11 13.44
CA PHE A 1 -10.30 -19.29 14.23
C PHE A 1 -9.16 -18.87 13.31
N TYR A 2 -8.80 -17.59 13.28
CA TYR A 2 -7.61 -17.10 12.56
C TYR A 2 -6.88 -16.11 13.47
N GLU A 3 -5.56 -16.06 13.34
CA GLU A 3 -4.67 -15.17 14.08
C GLU A 3 -3.54 -14.78 13.13
N ILE A 4 -3.13 -13.51 13.17
CA ILE A 4 -2.00 -12.99 12.39
C ILE A 4 -0.79 -13.01 13.30
N ASP A 5 0.34 -13.51 12.79
CA ASP A 5 1.61 -13.45 13.50
C ASP A 5 2.74 -13.01 12.56
N SER A 6 3.69 -12.26 13.09
CA SER A 6 4.80 -11.67 12.36
C SER A 6 5.99 -11.47 13.30
N VAL A 7 7.20 -11.71 12.79
CA VAL A 7 8.44 -11.54 13.58
C VAL A 7 8.65 -10.10 14.05
N GLU A 8 8.12 -9.14 13.29
CA GLU A 8 8.13 -7.71 13.59
C GLU A 8 6.95 -7.26 14.46
N GLY A 9 5.97 -8.13 14.74
CA GLY A 9 4.78 -7.75 15.49
C GLY A 9 5.12 -7.24 16.88
N ALA A 10 4.65 -6.03 17.23
CA ALA A 10 4.87 -5.41 18.53
C ALA A 10 4.40 -6.30 19.70
N TRP A 11 3.40 -7.16 19.47
CA TRP A 11 2.89 -8.14 20.43
C TRP A 11 3.91 -9.25 20.78
N ASN A 12 4.96 -9.44 19.99
CA ASN A 12 6.01 -10.43 20.24
C ASN A 12 7.23 -9.86 21.01
N THR A 13 7.20 -8.60 21.45
CA THR A 13 8.34 -7.95 22.14
C THR A 13 8.77 -8.66 23.43
N SER A 14 7.83 -9.26 24.16
CA SER A 14 8.10 -10.06 25.37
C SER A 14 7.98 -11.57 25.15
N ARG A 15 7.79 -12.02 23.91
CA ARG A 15 7.65 -13.44 23.59
C ARG A 15 8.98 -14.15 23.88
N ILE A 16 8.89 -15.30 24.53
CA ILE A 16 10.03 -16.20 24.72
C ILE A 16 10.34 -16.82 23.35
N GLU A 17 11.37 -16.30 22.69
CA GLU A 17 11.96 -16.81 21.45
C GLU A 17 13.42 -17.19 21.77
N GLU A 18 13.93 -18.27 21.19
CA GLU A 18 15.31 -18.75 21.40
C GLU A 18 16.14 -18.54 20.12
N PRO A 19 16.73 -17.34 19.87
CA PRO A 19 16.70 -16.10 20.65
C PRO A 19 15.64 -15.08 20.20
N ASN A 20 15.11 -14.26 21.13
CA ASN A 20 14.41 -13.01 20.81
C ASN A 20 15.45 -11.92 20.58
N LEU A 21 15.59 -11.50 19.32
CA LEU A 21 16.60 -10.52 18.92
C LEU A 21 16.17 -9.06 19.15
N GLY A 22 14.96 -8.81 19.64
CA GLY A 22 14.41 -7.46 19.76
C GLY A 22 14.10 -6.85 18.37
N TYR A 23 14.36 -5.55 18.22
CA TYR A 23 14.18 -4.80 16.96
C TYR A 23 12.79 -4.95 16.30
N LYS A 24 11.73 -5.10 17.11
CA LYS A 24 10.36 -5.14 16.61
C LYS A 24 9.80 -3.71 16.59
N PRO A 25 9.33 -3.17 15.44
CA PRO A 25 8.74 -1.83 15.39
C PRO A 25 7.50 -1.77 16.28
N SER A 26 7.33 -0.66 16.99
CA SER A 26 6.11 -0.42 17.77
C SER A 26 4.89 -0.31 16.86
N PHE A 27 3.69 -0.35 17.44
CA PHE A 27 2.50 0.12 16.72
C PHE A 27 2.77 1.50 16.13
N LYS A 28 2.41 1.70 14.86
CA LYS A 28 2.68 2.93 14.08
C LYS A 28 4.17 3.32 13.96
N GLY A 29 5.09 2.40 14.23
CA GLY A 29 6.54 2.66 14.28
C GLY A 29 7.33 2.10 13.09
N GLY A 30 6.65 1.59 12.06
CA GLY A 30 7.27 0.91 10.93
C GLY A 30 7.78 1.81 9.81
N TYR A 31 7.51 3.12 9.83
CA TYR A 31 7.90 4.03 8.76
C TYR A 31 9.11 4.90 9.15
N PHE A 32 10.29 4.74 8.55
CA PHE A 32 10.83 3.56 7.84
C PHE A 32 12.21 3.22 8.44
N PRO A 33 12.27 2.68 9.66
CA PRO A 33 13.55 2.42 10.31
C PRO A 33 14.39 1.48 9.44
N VAL A 34 15.71 1.68 9.46
CA VAL A 34 16.65 0.79 8.76
C VAL A 34 16.69 -0.59 9.41
N SER A 35 17.26 -1.56 8.72
CA SER A 35 17.62 -2.85 9.32
C SER A 35 18.55 -2.65 10.53
N PRO A 36 18.44 -3.46 11.60
CA PRO A 36 17.69 -4.72 11.66
C PRO A 36 16.21 -4.60 12.05
N THR A 37 15.67 -3.40 12.28
CA THR A 37 14.22 -3.22 12.59
C THR A 37 13.34 -3.55 11.40
N ASP A 38 13.71 -3.11 10.19
CA ASP A 38 13.12 -3.58 8.94
C ASP A 38 13.76 -4.91 8.53
N THR A 39 13.03 -5.99 8.78
CA THR A 39 13.42 -7.37 8.47
C THR A 39 13.03 -7.79 7.05
N TYR A 40 12.22 -6.98 6.37
CA TYR A 40 11.63 -7.31 5.07
C TYR A 40 12.29 -6.60 3.88
N HIS A 41 13.36 -5.83 4.09
CA HIS A 41 14.08 -5.13 3.01
C HIS A 41 14.45 -6.06 1.85
N ASP A 42 15.11 -7.19 2.12
CA ASP A 42 15.53 -8.14 1.10
C ASP A 42 14.34 -8.82 0.39
N LEU A 43 13.28 -9.13 1.15
CA LEU A 43 12.05 -9.70 0.60
C LEU A 43 11.40 -8.73 -0.38
N ARG A 44 11.26 -7.44 -0.01
CA ARG A 44 10.78 -6.40 -0.92
C ARG A 44 11.69 -6.25 -2.14
N GLY A 45 13.01 -6.30 -1.95
CA GLY A 45 13.97 -6.27 -3.05
C GLY A 45 13.78 -7.41 -4.05
N GLU A 46 13.50 -8.63 -3.59
CA GLU A 46 13.21 -9.76 -4.47
C GLU A 46 11.87 -9.58 -5.21
N MET A 47 10.84 -9.07 -4.53
CA MET A 47 9.55 -8.73 -5.14
C MET A 47 9.71 -7.72 -6.28
N VAL A 48 10.47 -6.65 -6.05
CA VAL A 48 10.80 -5.64 -7.06
C VAL A 48 11.49 -6.27 -8.27
N ARG A 49 12.48 -7.15 -8.05
CA ARG A 49 13.18 -7.85 -9.14
C ARG A 49 12.21 -8.68 -9.98
N GLU A 50 11.28 -9.43 -9.38
CA GLU A 50 10.29 -10.22 -10.13
C GLU A 50 9.30 -9.33 -10.90
N MET A 51 8.88 -8.20 -10.32
CA MET A 51 8.03 -7.21 -11.00
C MET A 51 8.71 -6.64 -12.25
N MET A 52 10.01 -6.31 -12.15
CA MET A 52 10.77 -5.78 -13.28
C MET A 52 10.94 -6.79 -14.41
N LYS A 53 11.04 -8.10 -14.12
CA LYS A 53 11.13 -9.16 -15.16
C LYS A 53 9.89 -9.23 -16.05
N VAL A 54 8.73 -8.83 -15.55
CA VAL A 54 7.47 -8.79 -16.32
C VAL A 54 7.15 -7.39 -16.87
N GLY A 55 8.12 -6.47 -16.82
CA GLY A 55 8.00 -5.14 -17.42
C GLY A 55 7.30 -4.09 -16.55
N ILE A 56 7.06 -4.35 -15.27
CA ILE A 56 6.58 -3.32 -14.33
C ILE A 56 7.76 -2.44 -13.93
N ARG A 57 7.64 -1.14 -14.18
CA ARG A 57 8.64 -0.16 -13.74
C ARG A 57 8.34 0.26 -12.30
N VAL A 58 9.26 -0.04 -11.39
CA VAL A 58 9.17 0.32 -9.97
C VAL A 58 9.91 1.65 -9.72
N GLU A 59 9.35 2.50 -8.86
CA GLU A 59 9.93 3.80 -8.47
C GLU A 59 10.57 3.76 -7.08
N ALA A 60 9.94 3.09 -6.12
CA ALA A 60 10.45 2.93 -4.76
C ALA A 60 9.88 1.67 -4.09
N HIS A 61 10.48 1.27 -2.98
CA HIS A 61 9.90 0.32 -2.03
C HIS A 61 10.35 0.65 -0.61
N HIS A 62 9.47 0.53 0.36
CA HIS A 62 9.78 0.84 1.76
C HIS A 62 8.89 0.06 2.72
N HIS A 63 9.29 0.03 3.99
CA HIS A 63 8.42 -0.39 5.07
C HIS A 63 7.40 0.72 5.33
N GLU A 64 6.19 0.32 5.71
CA GLU A 64 5.06 1.22 5.97
C GLU A 64 4.79 1.38 7.48
N VAL A 65 3.82 2.22 7.85
CA VAL A 65 3.64 2.68 9.23
C VAL A 65 3.35 1.56 10.24
N ALA A 66 2.51 0.57 9.91
CA ALA A 66 2.09 -0.45 10.86
C ALA A 66 3.18 -1.48 11.20
N THR A 67 3.14 -1.96 12.44
CA THR A 67 3.95 -3.10 12.87
C THR A 67 3.57 -4.38 12.11
N GLY A 68 4.38 -5.43 12.27
CA GLY A 68 4.06 -6.74 11.73
C GLY A 68 4.26 -6.87 10.22
N GLY A 69 5.04 -5.98 9.59
CA GLY A 69 5.49 -6.12 8.21
C GLY A 69 4.66 -5.39 7.14
N GLN A 70 4.06 -4.24 7.47
CA GLN A 70 3.40 -3.42 6.44
C GLN A 70 4.45 -2.89 5.46
N CYS A 71 4.17 -2.97 4.16
CA CYS A 71 5.13 -2.62 3.11
C CYS A 71 4.43 -1.95 1.92
N GLU A 72 5.18 -1.12 1.19
CA GLU A 72 4.76 -0.48 -0.06
C GLU A 72 5.83 -0.66 -1.15
N ILE A 73 5.37 -0.79 -2.40
CA ILE A 73 6.19 -0.81 -3.62
C ILE A 73 5.48 0.04 -4.66
N ASP A 74 6.13 1.12 -5.07
CA ASP A 74 5.57 2.11 -5.98
C ASP A 74 5.81 1.73 -7.43
N MET A 75 4.74 1.72 -8.23
CA MET A 75 4.81 1.49 -9.66
C MET A 75 4.72 2.82 -10.40
N ARG A 76 5.54 2.98 -11.44
CA ARG A 76 5.39 4.09 -12.38
C ARG A 76 3.98 4.03 -12.99
N PHE A 77 3.30 5.17 -13.01
CA PHE A 77 1.98 5.27 -13.63
C PHE A 77 1.97 4.79 -15.09
N ALA A 78 0.83 4.22 -15.49
CA ALA A 78 0.54 3.77 -16.84
C ALA A 78 -0.92 4.12 -17.21
N PRO A 79 -1.33 3.99 -18.50
CA PRO A 79 -2.73 4.09 -18.89
C PRO A 79 -3.64 3.16 -18.07
N MET A 80 -4.87 3.59 -17.82
CA MET A 80 -5.78 2.98 -16.84
C MET A 80 -5.91 1.45 -16.93
N LEU A 81 -6.15 0.90 -18.13
CA LEU A 81 -6.29 -0.55 -18.32
C LEU A 81 -4.99 -1.29 -17.98
N GLN A 82 -3.86 -0.78 -18.50
CA GLN A 82 -2.55 -1.36 -18.21
C GLN A 82 -2.23 -1.30 -16.71
N MET A 83 -2.62 -0.22 -16.03
CA MET A 83 -2.37 -0.09 -14.59
C MET A 83 -3.25 -1.05 -13.77
N ALA A 84 -4.48 -1.31 -14.21
CA ALA A 84 -5.34 -2.33 -13.62
C ALA A 84 -4.77 -3.75 -13.81
N ASP A 85 -4.24 -4.06 -15.00
CA ASP A 85 -3.57 -5.34 -15.28
C ASP A 85 -2.31 -5.52 -14.40
N GLN A 86 -1.46 -4.49 -14.34
CA GLN A 86 -0.26 -4.50 -13.51
C GLN A 86 -0.59 -4.65 -12.03
N MET A 87 -1.71 -4.10 -11.54
CA MET A 87 -2.15 -4.29 -10.15
C MET A 87 -2.48 -5.76 -9.84
N MET A 88 -3.04 -6.50 -10.81
CA MET A 88 -3.30 -7.94 -10.65
C MET A 88 -1.99 -8.73 -10.62
N TRP A 89 -1.05 -8.41 -11.50
CA TRP A 89 0.28 -9.03 -11.51
C TRP A 89 1.06 -8.72 -10.24
N TYR A 90 1.04 -7.46 -9.79
CA TYR A 90 1.63 -7.03 -8.52
C TYR A 90 1.17 -7.94 -7.38
N LYS A 91 -0.13 -8.01 -7.12
CA LYS A 91 -0.68 -8.84 -6.04
C LYS A 91 -0.28 -10.31 -6.17
N TYR A 92 -0.24 -10.84 -7.38
CA TYR A 92 0.16 -12.22 -7.64
C TYR A 92 1.65 -12.44 -7.32
N ILE A 93 2.52 -11.58 -7.83
CA ILE A 93 3.98 -11.64 -7.63
C ILE A 93 4.30 -11.53 -6.14
N ILE A 94 3.77 -10.52 -5.44
CA ILE A 94 4.04 -10.31 -4.01
C ILE A 94 3.66 -11.56 -3.19
N LYS A 95 2.47 -12.13 -3.44
CA LYS A 95 2.03 -13.34 -2.72
C LYS A 95 2.91 -14.56 -2.99
N ASN A 96 3.33 -14.76 -4.24
CA ASN A 96 4.16 -15.91 -4.60
C ASN A 96 5.60 -15.78 -4.10
N VAL A 97 6.17 -14.58 -4.18
CA VAL A 97 7.49 -14.26 -3.61
C VAL A 97 7.48 -14.49 -2.10
N ALA A 98 6.49 -13.94 -1.39
CA ALA A 98 6.34 -14.17 0.05
C ALA A 98 6.22 -15.66 0.38
N LYS A 99 5.51 -16.44 -0.44
CA LYS A 99 5.39 -17.89 -0.25
C LYS A 99 6.74 -18.61 -0.38
N ARG A 100 7.63 -18.19 -1.29
CA ARG A 100 9.01 -18.72 -1.41
C ARG A 100 9.84 -18.48 -0.14
N TYR A 101 9.54 -17.40 0.58
CA TYR A 101 10.19 -17.02 1.85
C TYR A 101 9.47 -17.57 3.08
N ASN A 102 8.56 -18.54 2.88
CA ASN A 102 7.74 -19.13 3.93
C ASN A 102 6.90 -18.10 4.72
N LYS A 103 6.43 -17.05 4.02
CA LYS A 103 5.52 -16.02 4.54
C LYS A 103 4.19 -16.04 3.79
N THR A 104 3.23 -15.27 4.29
CA THR A 104 1.95 -15.00 3.65
C THR A 104 1.71 -13.49 3.62
N VAL A 105 1.15 -12.99 2.53
CA VAL A 105 0.82 -11.57 2.36
C VAL A 105 -0.67 -11.40 2.13
N THR A 106 -1.24 -10.38 2.77
CA THR A 106 -2.61 -9.93 2.58
C THR A 106 -2.63 -8.49 2.08
N PHE A 107 -3.64 -8.16 1.28
CA PHE A 107 -3.94 -6.80 0.84
C PHE A 107 -5.26 -6.31 1.45
N MET A 108 -5.68 -6.92 2.56
CA MET A 108 -6.92 -6.54 3.23
C MET A 108 -6.77 -5.13 3.84
N PRO A 109 -7.83 -4.30 3.84
CA PRO A 109 -7.71 -2.91 4.28
C PRO A 109 -7.26 -2.70 5.73
N LYS A 110 -7.67 -3.59 6.65
CA LYS A 110 -7.37 -3.47 8.08
C LYS A 110 -7.09 -4.86 8.69
N PRO A 111 -5.87 -5.37 8.62
CA PRO A 111 -5.51 -6.65 9.23
C PRO A 111 -5.32 -6.56 10.75
N ILE A 112 -4.78 -5.44 11.24
CA ILE A 112 -4.42 -5.21 12.64
C ILE A 112 -5.33 -4.11 13.21
N PHE A 113 -5.96 -4.38 14.35
CA PHE A 113 -6.72 -3.36 15.09
C PHE A 113 -5.76 -2.35 15.72
N GLU A 114 -6.13 -1.08 15.74
CA GLU A 114 -5.32 0.03 16.30
C GLU A 114 -3.92 0.23 15.69
N ASP A 115 -3.66 -0.30 14.50
CA ASP A 115 -2.50 0.08 13.69
C ASP A 115 -2.91 0.53 12.28
N ASN A 116 -2.00 1.10 11.49
CA ASN A 116 -2.31 1.60 10.15
C ASN A 116 -2.87 0.49 9.24
N GLY A 117 -3.77 0.88 8.33
CA GLY A 117 -4.39 -0.04 7.36
C GLY A 117 -3.82 0.14 5.97
N SER A 118 -3.96 -0.86 5.10
CA SER A 118 -3.49 -0.81 3.72
C SER A 118 -4.45 -0.05 2.82
N GLY A 119 -3.96 1.04 2.22
CA GLY A 119 -4.65 1.77 1.15
C GLY A 119 -4.30 1.24 -0.24
N MET A 120 -5.06 1.68 -1.23
CA MET A 120 -4.64 1.67 -2.63
C MET A 120 -4.75 3.11 -3.10
N HIS A 121 -3.72 3.91 -2.82
CA HIS A 121 -3.72 5.33 -3.19
C HIS A 121 -3.68 5.43 -4.71
N VAL A 122 -4.70 6.05 -5.30
CA VAL A 122 -4.84 6.15 -6.76
C VAL A 122 -4.53 7.57 -7.19
N HIS A 123 -3.43 7.72 -7.90
CA HIS A 123 -3.03 8.98 -8.53
C HIS A 123 -3.59 9.01 -9.96
N CYS A 124 -4.39 10.03 -10.28
CA CYS A 124 -5.05 10.16 -11.58
C CYS A 124 -4.60 11.43 -12.31
N SER A 125 -4.44 11.32 -13.62
CA SER A 125 -4.27 12.47 -14.51
C SER A 125 -4.96 12.21 -15.85
N LEU A 126 -5.47 13.27 -16.49
CA LEU A 126 -6.00 13.21 -17.85
C LEU A 126 -5.02 13.83 -18.84
N TRP A 127 -4.93 13.22 -20.02
CA TRP A 127 -4.03 13.62 -21.09
C TRP A 127 -4.81 13.69 -22.40
N LYS A 128 -4.45 14.64 -23.25
CA LYS A 128 -4.92 14.68 -24.64
C LYS A 128 -3.71 14.79 -25.54
N ASN A 129 -3.51 13.77 -26.38
CA ASN A 129 -2.23 13.56 -27.05
C ASN A 129 -1.10 13.49 -26.00
N GLU A 130 -0.01 14.21 -26.20
CA GLU A 130 1.14 14.24 -25.28
C GLU A 130 1.07 15.39 -24.26
N ARG A 131 -0.09 16.04 -24.09
CA ARG A 131 -0.26 17.17 -23.17
C ARG A 131 -1.09 16.79 -21.94
N PRO A 132 -0.58 17.00 -20.72
CA PRO A 132 -1.36 16.80 -19.50
C PRO A 132 -2.42 17.91 -19.37
N LEU A 133 -3.61 17.54 -18.90
CA LEU A 133 -4.76 18.46 -18.77
C LEU A 133 -4.99 18.96 -17.34
N PHE A 134 -4.39 18.31 -16.35
CA PHE A 134 -4.58 18.65 -14.94
C PHE A 134 -3.71 19.81 -14.42
N PRO A 135 -2.50 20.09 -14.96
CA PRO A 135 -1.76 21.28 -14.59
C PRO A 135 -2.46 22.58 -15.04
N GLY A 136 -2.47 23.60 -14.19
CA GLY A 136 -3.04 24.93 -14.49
C GLY A 136 -2.72 25.98 -13.42
N GLU A 137 -3.41 27.12 -13.45
CA GLU A 137 -3.16 28.26 -12.55
C GLU A 137 -4.10 28.32 -11.34
N GLY A 138 -4.93 27.30 -11.13
CA GLY A 138 -5.87 27.23 -10.02
C GLY A 138 -5.22 26.73 -8.72
N TYR A 139 -6.08 26.28 -7.78
CA TYR A 139 -5.65 25.81 -6.47
C TYR A 139 -4.58 24.72 -6.58
N ALA A 140 -3.48 24.87 -5.82
CA ALA A 140 -2.35 23.95 -5.80
C ALA A 140 -1.76 23.62 -7.19
N GLY A 141 -1.88 24.54 -8.16
CA GLY A 141 -1.37 24.33 -9.54
C GLY A 141 -2.27 23.46 -10.42
N LEU A 142 -3.55 23.29 -10.03
CA LEU A 142 -4.53 22.51 -10.78
C LEU A 142 -5.31 23.38 -11.77
N SER A 143 -5.62 22.81 -12.93
CA SER A 143 -6.54 23.41 -13.89
C SER A 143 -7.99 23.34 -13.42
N GLU A 144 -8.85 24.18 -14.00
CA GLU A 144 -10.29 24.12 -13.75
C GLU A 144 -10.86 22.71 -14.07
N MET A 145 -10.35 22.06 -15.11
CA MET A 145 -10.72 20.69 -15.47
C MET A 145 -10.39 19.69 -14.37
N ALA A 146 -9.20 19.79 -13.76
CA ALA A 146 -8.84 18.93 -12.64
C ALA A 146 -9.76 19.17 -11.42
N LEU A 147 -10.06 20.43 -11.11
CA LEU A 147 -10.96 20.76 -10.00
C LEU A 147 -12.38 20.24 -10.22
N HIS A 148 -12.92 20.35 -11.44
CA HIS A 148 -14.23 19.77 -11.79
C HIS A 148 -14.22 18.24 -11.76
N ALA A 149 -13.14 17.60 -12.22
CA ALA A 149 -12.99 16.15 -12.13
C ALA A 149 -12.99 15.66 -10.67
N ILE A 150 -12.25 16.33 -9.79
CA ILE A 150 -12.25 16.07 -8.35
C ILE A 150 -13.66 16.31 -7.77
N GLY A 151 -14.30 17.42 -8.12
CA GLY A 151 -15.66 17.73 -7.68
C GLY A 151 -16.68 16.66 -8.05
N GLY A 152 -16.56 16.07 -9.25
CA GLY A 152 -17.37 14.93 -9.68
C GLY A 152 -17.15 13.68 -8.82
N ILE A 153 -15.89 13.32 -8.55
CA ILE A 153 -15.55 12.18 -7.67
C ILE A 153 -16.13 12.39 -6.27
N LEU A 154 -15.94 13.58 -5.68
CA LEU A 154 -16.44 13.90 -4.34
C LEU A 154 -17.97 13.89 -4.29
N ARG A 155 -18.65 14.46 -5.30
CA ARG A 155 -20.11 14.45 -5.39
C ARG A 155 -20.69 13.03 -5.43
N HIS A 156 -20.00 12.11 -6.09
CA HIS A 156 -20.44 10.72 -6.25
C HIS A 156 -19.77 9.75 -5.28
N ALA A 157 -18.95 10.23 -4.34
CA ALA A 157 -18.16 9.40 -3.44
C ALA A 157 -18.98 8.30 -2.73
N PRO A 158 -20.19 8.56 -2.18
CA PRO A 158 -20.98 7.51 -1.54
C PRO A 158 -21.26 6.29 -2.43
N ALA A 159 -21.50 6.51 -3.73
CA ALA A 159 -21.72 5.43 -4.69
C ALA A 159 -20.40 4.82 -5.18
N VAL A 160 -19.37 5.65 -5.42
CA VAL A 160 -18.04 5.19 -5.85
C VAL A 160 -17.40 4.26 -4.82
N LEU A 161 -17.61 4.51 -3.52
CA LEU A 161 -17.10 3.68 -2.43
C LEU A 161 -17.58 2.22 -2.51
N ALA A 162 -18.73 1.94 -3.13
CA ALA A 162 -19.17 0.56 -3.34
C ALA A 162 -18.20 -0.24 -4.24
N PHE A 163 -17.43 0.45 -5.09
CA PHE A 163 -16.44 -0.16 -5.98
C PHE A 163 -15.01 -0.01 -5.46
N THR A 164 -14.66 1.15 -4.90
CA THR A 164 -13.30 1.40 -4.42
C THR A 164 -13.04 0.82 -3.03
N ASN A 165 -14.10 0.61 -2.23
CA ASN A 165 -14.05 0.08 -0.87
C ASN A 165 -15.03 -1.10 -0.71
N PRO A 166 -14.93 -2.15 -1.55
CA PRO A 166 -16.03 -3.09 -1.79
C PRO A 166 -16.20 -4.16 -0.69
N THR A 167 -15.54 -4.03 0.46
CA THR A 167 -15.59 -5.03 1.53
C THR A 167 -15.97 -4.39 2.85
N THR A 168 -16.60 -5.15 3.75
CA THR A 168 -16.87 -4.69 5.12
C THR A 168 -15.58 -4.31 5.86
N ASN A 169 -14.47 -4.98 5.57
CA ASN A 169 -13.16 -4.67 6.15
C ASN A 169 -12.62 -3.29 5.72
N SER A 170 -13.02 -2.79 4.54
CA SER A 170 -12.66 -1.44 4.07
C SER A 170 -13.10 -0.36 5.06
N TYR A 171 -14.28 -0.53 5.67
CA TYR A 171 -14.84 0.45 6.61
C TYR A 171 -14.28 0.32 8.03
N LYS A 172 -13.46 -0.71 8.31
CA LYS A 172 -12.64 -0.78 9.53
C LYS A 172 -11.36 0.05 9.41
N ARG A 173 -10.93 0.34 8.17
CA ARG A 173 -9.80 1.24 7.88
C ARG A 173 -10.19 2.72 7.94
N LEU A 174 -11.38 3.07 7.48
CA LEU A 174 -11.88 4.46 7.39
C LEU A 174 -12.33 4.99 8.77
N VAL A 175 -11.37 5.15 9.68
CA VAL A 175 -11.56 5.74 11.00
C VAL A 175 -10.42 6.73 11.29
N PRO A 176 -10.67 7.82 12.04
CA PRO A 176 -9.65 8.84 12.31
C PRO A 176 -8.39 8.29 12.99
N GLY A 177 -7.23 8.90 12.70
CA GLY A 177 -5.97 8.64 13.41
C GLY A 177 -5.03 7.61 12.78
N TYR A 178 -5.29 7.15 11.55
CA TYR A 178 -4.49 6.10 10.87
C TYR A 178 -4.13 6.44 9.41
N GLU A 179 -4.05 7.73 9.08
CA GLU A 179 -3.74 8.22 7.72
C GLU A 179 -4.71 7.67 6.64
N ALA A 180 -5.91 7.30 7.06
CA ALA A 180 -7.05 7.04 6.18
C ALA A 180 -7.98 8.26 6.20
N PRO A 181 -8.58 8.63 5.05
CA PRO A 181 -9.51 9.74 4.96
C PRO A 181 -10.83 9.46 5.70
#